data_AF-F7NNH1-F1
#
_entry.id   AF-F7NNH1-F1
#
_cell.length_a   1.000
_cell.length_b   1.000
_cell.length_c   1.000
_cell.angle_alpha   90.00
_cell.angle_beta   90.00
_cell.angle_gamma   90.00
#
_symmetry.space_group_name_H-M   'P 1'
#
loop_
_entity.id
_entity.type
_entity.pdbx_description
1 polymer ?
#
loop_
_entity_poly.entity_id
_entity_poly.type
_entity_poly.pdbx_seq_one_letter_code
_entity_poly.pdbx_strand_id
1 'polypeptide(L)' 'MNQQISRLIKKLSFLGYGSFTITSIIKEIVFTDNLEAISPTTQLKLIEHLEMYEQLGTDFLQAYSK' A
#
# COMPACT_ATOMS: atom_id res chain seq x y z
N MET A 1 -13.74 3.39 4.43
CA MET A 1 -12.44 2.98 3.82
C MET A 1 -12.51 3.02 2.28
N ASN A 2 -11.59 3.75 1.63
CA ASN A 2 -11.63 3.98 0.17
C ASN A 2 -11.42 2.67 -0.63
N GLN A 3 -12.26 2.42 -1.65
CA GLN A 3 -12.26 1.15 -2.42
C GLN A 3 -10.89 0.87 -3.08
N GLN A 4 -10.19 1.91 -3.52
CA GLN A 4 -8.87 1.80 -4.15
C GLN A 4 -7.79 1.33 -3.17
N ILE A 5 -7.76 1.90 -1.96
CA ILE A 5 -6.80 1.51 -0.91
C ILE A 5 -7.01 0.05 -0.51
N SER A 6 -8.26 -0.38 -0.34
CA SER A 6 -8.57 -1.79 -0.03
C SER A 6 -8.07 -2.74 -1.12
N ARG A 7 -8.23 -2.36 -2.40
CA ARG A 7 -7.71 -3.14 -3.54
C ARG A 7 -6.17 -3.24 -3.51
N LEU A 8 -5.48 -2.13 -3.27
CA LEU A 8 -4.01 -2.10 -3.21
C LEU A 8 -3.47 -2.93 -2.06
N ILE A 9 -4.08 -2.85 -0.87
CA ILE A 9 -3.72 -3.69 0.28
C ILE A 9 -3.85 -5.18 -0.05
N LYS A 10 -4.94 -5.60 -0.71
CA LYS A 10 -5.13 -6.99 -1.13
C LYS A 10 -4.06 -7.44 -2.13
N LYS A 11 -3.70 -6.58 -3.09
CA LYS A 11 -2.63 -6.87 -4.04
C LYS A 11 -1.27 -7.01 -3.37
N LEU A 12 -0.91 -6.10 -2.46
CA LEU A 12 0.33 -6.20 -1.70
C LEU A 12 0.38 -7.50 -0.89
N SER A 13 -0.73 -7.88 -0.26
CA SER A 13 -0.80 -9.16 0.44
C SER A 13 -0.60 -10.35 -0.51
N PHE A 14 -1.12 -10.29 -1.74
CA PHE A 14 -0.89 -11.32 -2.76
C PHE A 14 0.57 -11.37 -3.24
N LEU A 15 1.25 -10.22 -3.30
CA LEU A 15 2.67 -10.11 -3.62
C LEU A 15 3.59 -10.59 -2.48
N GLY A 16 3.03 -11.03 -1.35
CA GLY A 16 3.81 -11.56 -0.22
C GLY A 16 4.16 -10.53 0.85
N TYR A 17 3.64 -9.29 0.77
CA TYR A 17 3.81 -8.32 1.84
C TYR A 17 3.01 -8.74 3.08
N GLY A 18 3.69 -8.80 4.22
CA GLY A 18 3.05 -9.10 5.51
C GLY A 18 2.12 -7.98 5.97
N SER A 19 1.09 -8.34 6.75
CA SER A 19 0.13 -7.39 7.32
C SER A 19 0.81 -6.31 8.16
N PHE A 20 1.89 -6.65 8.87
CA PHE A 20 2.70 -5.70 9.63
C PHE A 20 3.39 -4.67 8.71
N THR A 21 4.01 -5.12 7.61
CA THR A 21 4.66 -4.26 6.62
C THR A 21 3.66 -3.30 5.98
N ILE A 22 2.51 -3.82 5.56
CA ILE A 22 1.44 -3.00 4.98
C ILE A 22 0.96 -1.95 5.98
N THR A 23 0.76 -2.34 7.24
CA THR A 23 0.35 -1.40 8.31
C THR A 23 1.42 -0.34 8.56
N SER A 24 2.70 -0.71 8.55
CA SER A 24 3.81 0.22 8.71
C SER A 24 3.86 1.26 7.58
N ILE A 25 3.72 0.83 6.33
CA ILE A 25 3.68 1.73 5.15
C ILE A 25 2.52 2.74 5.28
N ILE A 26 1.34 2.26 5.69
CA ILE A 26 0.17 3.13 5.88
C ILE A 26 0.44 4.15 7.00
N LYS A 27 0.99 3.71 8.13
CA LYS A 27 1.29 4.56 9.29
C LYS A 27 2.34 5.63 8.99
N GLU A 28 3.34 5.31 8.18
CA GLU A 28 4.38 6.25 7.77
C GLU A 28 3.82 7.46 7.02
N ILE A 29 2.75 7.26 6.25
CA ILE A 29 2.15 8.32 5.41
C ILE A 29 1.05 9.05 6.15
N VAL A 30 0.23 8.30 6.87
CA VAL A 30 -1.01 8.83 7.44
C VAL A 30 -0.74 9.52 8.78
N PHE A 31 0.35 9.21 9.49
CA PHE A 31 0.68 9.71 10.84
C PHE A 31 -0.48 9.63 11.86
N THR A 32 -1.58 8.94 11.52
CA THR A 32 -2.77 8.75 12.33
C THR A 32 -3.32 7.34 12.11
N ASP A 33 -3.91 6.74 13.13
CA ASP A 33 -4.57 5.44 13.01
C ASP A 33 -5.97 5.56 12.36
N ASN A 34 -6.49 6.78 12.16
CA ASN A 34 -7.81 7.00 11.59
C ASN A 34 -7.76 7.37 10.10
N LEU A 35 -7.85 6.34 9.25
CA LEU A 35 -7.90 6.46 7.78
C LEU A 35 -9.15 7.17 7.23
N GLU A 36 -10.20 7.37 8.04
CA GLU A 36 -11.41 8.07 7.60
C GLU A 36 -11.35 9.58 7.84
N ALA A 37 -10.39 10.03 8.66
CA ALA A 37 -10.16 11.45 8.96
C ALA A 37 -9.04 12.09 8.13
N ILE A 38 -8.46 11.34 7.17
CA ILE A 38 -7.32 11.83 6.39
C ILE A 38 -7.77 12.81 5.32
N SER A 39 -6.94 13.83 5.07
CA SER A 39 -7.21 14.77 3.99
C SER A 39 -7.14 14.06 2.62
N PRO A 40 -7.84 14.57 1.60
CA PRO A 40 -7.73 14.05 0.24
C PRO A 40 -6.29 14.01 -0.30
N THR A 41 -5.45 14.96 0.12
CA THR A 41 -4.03 15.01 -0.28
C THR A 41 -3.20 13.90 0.37
N THR A 42 -3.44 13.60 1.65
CA THR A 42 -2.81 12.45 2.33
C THR A 42 -3.29 11.13 1.74
N GLN A 43 -4.57 11.06 1.37
CA GLN A 43 -5.14 9.89 0.71
C GLN A 43 -4.49 9.64 -0.66
N LEU A 44 -4.27 10.69 -1.46
CA LEU A 44 -3.57 10.58 -2.74
C LEU A 44 -2.14 10.06 -2.56
N LYS A 45 -1.38 10.66 -1.63
CA LYS A 45 -0.01 10.22 -1.32
C LYS A 45 0.06 8.77 -0.86
N LEU A 46 -0.93 8.33 -0.07
CA LEU A 46 -1.03 6.94 0.37
C LEU A 46 -1.25 5.99 -0.82
N ILE A 47 -2.13 6.36 -1.75
CA ILE A 47 -2.36 5.58 -2.97
C ILE A 47 -1.08 5.49 -3.81
N GLU A 48 -0.41 6.61 -4.05
CA GLU A 48 0.83 6.67 -4.85
C GLU A 48 1.93 5.76 -4.25
N HIS A 49 2.10 5.78 -2.92
CA HIS A 49 3.06 4.90 -2.26
C HIS A 49 2.68 3.43 -2.35
N LEU A 50 1.40 3.09 -2.13
CA LEU A 50 0.96 1.70 -2.22
C LEU A 50 1.12 1.15 -3.66
N GLU A 51 0.89 1.98 -4.67
CA GLU A 51 1.14 1.65 -6.08
C GLU A 51 2.63 1.46 -6.37
N MET A 52 3.51 2.29 -5.79
CA MET A 52 4.96 2.09 -5.89
C MET A 52 5.39 0.74 -5.31
N TYR A 53 4.88 0.34 -4.15
CA TYR A 53 5.16 -0.96 -3.56
C TYR A 53 4.57 -2.12 -4.37
N GLU A 54 3.40 -1.94 -5.00
CA GLU A 54 2.85 -2.93 -5.92
C GLU A 54 3.82 -3.16 -7.10
N GLN A 55 4.32 -2.08 -7.67
CA GLN A 55 5.25 -2.14 -8.79
C GLN A 55 6.57 -2.83 -8.39
N LEU A 56 7.15 -2.46 -7.24
CA LEU A 56 8.35 -3.11 -6.71
C LEU A 56 8.17 -4.61 -6.48
N GLY A 57 7.04 -5.02 -5.88
CA GLY A 57 6.74 -6.43 -5.66
C GLY A 57 6.52 -7.20 -6.97
N THR A 58 5.89 -6.56 -7.96
CA THR A 58 5.69 -7.13 -9.29
C THR A 58 7.02 -7.30 -10.02
N ASP A 59 7.86 -6.27 -10.02
CA ASP A 59 9.18 -6.28 -10.65
C ASP A 59 10.09 -7.33 -9.99
N PHE A 60 10.02 -7.48 -8.67
CA PHE A 60 10.74 -8.52 -7.94
C PHE A 60 10.29 -9.92 -8.38
N LEU A 61 8.98 -10.19 -8.42
CA LEU A 61 8.47 -11.49 -8.89
C LEU A 61 8.89 -11.77 -10.34
N GLN A 62 8.84 -10.77 -11.21
CA GLN A 62 9.29 -10.92 -12.60
C GLN A 62 10.80 -11.18 -12.70
N ALA A 63 11.61 -10.52 -11.87
CA ALA A 63 13.06 -10.69 -11.88
C ALA A 63 13.51 -12.09 -11.41
N TYR A 64 12.77 -12.70 -10.47
CA TYR A 64 13.08 -14.01 -9.88
C TYR A 64 12.27 -15.18 -10.48
N SER A 65 11.40 -14.92 -11.46
CA SER A 65 10.67 -15.97 -12.20
C SER A 65 11.46 -16.58 -13.38
N LYS A 66 12.80 -16.46 -13.38
CA LYS A 66 13.70 -17.01 -14.41
C LYS A 66 14.48 -18.21 -13.91
#